data_AF-A0A813FG95-F1
#
_entry.id   AF-A0A813FG95-F1
#
_cell.length_a   1.000
_cell.length_b   1.000
_cell.length_c   1.000
_cell.angle_alpha   90.00
_cell.angle_beta   90.00
_cell.angle_gamma   90.00
#
_symmetry.space_group_name_H-M   'P 1'
#
loop_
_entity.id
_entity.type
_entity.pdbx_description
1 polymer ?
#
loop_
_entity_poly.entity_id
_entity_poly.type
_entity_poly.pdbx_seq_one_letter_code
_entity_poly.pdbx_strand_id
1 'polypeptide(L)'
;MAPANIAELIGFKSQAAHHWDYHPLVGLSSLCFLPSASAFWAVWLCLLRTIEPPYPRQLLAQLLLYPVLGLLFTIVVFASPCADCFFIRRGHRSWYGRVDIRIASGSLIVCICSFALRASLPETAVLVSITFMAFIYS
;
A
#
# COMPACT_ATOMS: atom_id res chain seq x y z
N MET A 1 9.65 22.73 28.37
CA MET A 1 8.69 21.62 28.18
C MET A 1 9.41 20.33 28.55
N ALA A 2 8.85 19.54 29.46
CA ALA A 2 9.45 18.26 29.85
C ALA A 2 9.27 17.22 28.73
N PRO A 3 10.27 16.36 28.43
CA PRO A 3 10.14 15.34 27.40
C PRO A 3 9.09 14.30 27.82
N ALA A 4 8.21 13.93 26.88
CA ALA A 4 7.05 13.08 27.17
C ALA A 4 7.41 11.60 27.28
N ASN A 5 8.55 11.16 26.70
CA ASN A 5 8.98 9.76 26.68
C ASN A 5 10.52 9.61 26.65
N ILE A 6 11.02 8.43 27.06
CA ILE A 6 12.46 8.07 27.08
C ILE A 6 13.11 8.23 25.70
N ALA A 7 12.37 7.99 24.62
CA ALA A 7 12.85 8.15 23.25
C ALA A 7 13.23 9.62 22.91
N GLU A 8 12.53 10.62 23.45
CA GLU A 8 12.89 12.02 23.25
C GLU A 8 14.14 12.41 24.06
N LEU A 9 14.36 11.77 25.21
CA LEU A 9 15.49 12.02 26.10
C LEU A 9 16.83 11.61 25.46
N ILE A 10 16.83 10.55 24.64
CA ILE A 10 18.01 10.06 23.90
C ILE A 10 18.25 10.81 22.57
N GLY A 11 17.55 11.93 22.34
CA GLY A 11 17.71 12.74 21.13
C GLY A 11 16.92 12.23 19.92
N PHE A 12 16.10 11.17 20.08
CA PHE A 12 15.23 10.68 19.02
C PHE A 12 13.98 11.57 18.94
N LYS A 13 14.13 12.75 18.35
CA LYS A 13 13.00 13.58 17.93
C LYS A 13 12.45 13.04 16.62
N SER A 14 11.66 11.98 16.71
CA SER A 14 10.69 11.71 15.63
C SER A 14 9.62 12.78 15.75
N GLN A 15 9.70 13.81 14.90
CA GLN A 15 8.49 14.56 14.60
C GLN A 15 7.57 13.53 13.95
N ALA A 16 6.56 13.09 14.71
CA ALA A 16 5.55 12.19 14.18
C ALA A 16 5.09 12.70 12.81
N ALA A 17 4.75 11.78 11.92
CA ALA A 17 4.14 11.97 10.59
C ALA A 17 2.79 12.73 10.62
N HIS A 18 2.58 13.59 11.61
CA HIS A 18 1.46 14.50 11.78
C HIS A 18 1.59 15.79 10.97
N HIS A 19 2.80 16.15 10.53
CA HIS A 19 3.07 17.20 9.55
C HIS A 19 3.63 16.57 8.28
N TRP A 20 2.83 15.80 7.55
CA TRP A 20 3.05 15.82 6.09
C TRP A 20 2.87 17.27 5.69
N ASP A 21 3.75 17.90 4.93
CA ASP A 21 3.48 19.21 4.30
C ASP A 21 2.98 18.96 2.87
N TYR A 22 2.42 19.98 2.21
CA TYR A 22 2.00 19.80 0.82
C TYR A 22 3.23 19.48 -0.04
N HIS A 23 3.32 18.25 -0.51
CA HIS A 23 4.40 17.81 -1.36
C HIS A 23 3.83 17.21 -2.65
N PRO A 24 3.97 17.89 -3.80
CA PRO A 24 3.50 17.35 -5.09
C PRO A 24 4.21 16.04 -5.47
N LEU A 25 5.32 15.73 -4.80
CA LEU A 25 6.04 14.47 -4.92
C LEU A 25 5.23 13.26 -4.42
N VAL A 26 4.22 13.45 -3.55
CA VAL A 26 3.36 12.36 -3.05
C VAL A 26 2.39 11.89 -4.14
N GLY A 27 1.71 12.81 -4.83
CA GLY A 27 0.91 12.49 -6.00
C GLY A 27 1.74 11.94 -7.19
N LEU A 28 3.00 12.36 -7.33
CA LEU A 28 3.89 11.81 -8.37
C LEU A 28 4.41 10.41 -8.01
N SER A 29 4.73 10.15 -6.75
CA SER A 29 5.19 8.83 -6.30
C SER A 29 4.09 7.77 -6.41
N SER A 30 2.81 8.17 -6.38
CA SER A 30 1.72 7.22 -6.60
C SER A 30 1.72 6.61 -8.01
N LEU A 31 2.30 7.29 -9.01
CA LEU A 31 2.45 6.74 -10.37
C LEU A 31 3.38 5.51 -10.40
N CYS A 32 4.27 5.35 -9.40
CA CYS A 32 5.09 4.15 -9.26
C CYS A 32 4.25 2.89 -8.99
N PHE A 33 2.99 3.04 -8.58
CA PHE A 33 2.06 1.91 -8.41
C PHE A 33 1.33 1.53 -9.70
N LEU A 34 1.40 2.34 -10.75
CA LEU A 34 0.74 2.07 -12.03
C LEU A 34 1.24 0.77 -12.67
N PRO A 35 2.55 0.48 -12.76
CA PRO A 35 3.03 -0.80 -13.30
C PRO A 35 2.48 -2.01 -12.53
N SER A 36 2.44 -1.92 -11.20
CA SER A 36 1.89 -2.98 -10.35
C SER A 36 0.39 -3.18 -10.59
N ALA A 37 -0.39 -2.09 -10.66
CA ALA A 37 -1.80 -2.15 -11.00
C ALA A 37 -2.03 -2.82 -12.37
N SER A 38 -1.30 -2.36 -13.39
CA SER A 38 -1.38 -2.90 -14.75
C SER A 38 -1.02 -4.39 -14.79
N ALA A 39 0.02 -4.81 -14.06
CA ALA A 39 0.43 -6.21 -14.00
C ALA A 39 -0.68 -7.10 -13.40
N PHE A 40 -1.28 -6.70 -12.27
CA PHE A 40 -2.36 -7.47 -11.65
C PHE A 40 -3.60 -7.58 -12.55
N TRP A 41 -3.99 -6.48 -13.21
CA TRP A 41 -5.10 -6.51 -14.17
C TRP A 41 -4.80 -7.38 -15.39
N ALA A 42 -3.59 -7.28 -15.95
CA ALA A 42 -3.19 -8.08 -17.11
C ALA A 42 -3.21 -9.58 -16.79
N VAL A 43 -2.63 -9.98 -15.65
CA VAL A 43 -2.63 -11.39 -15.22
C VAL A 43 -4.05 -11.88 -14.96
N TRP A 44 -4.89 -11.09 -14.28
CA TRP A 44 -6.27 -11.49 -14.00
C TRP A 44 -7.09 -11.69 -15.28
N LEU A 45 -7.00 -10.76 -16.22
CA LEU A 45 -7.68 -10.86 -17.52
C LEU A 45 -7.16 -12.05 -18.34
N CYS A 46 -5.85 -12.33 -18.27
CA CYS A 46 -5.26 -13.50 -18.90
C CYS A 46 -5.87 -14.79 -18.32
N LEU A 47 -5.88 -14.94 -17.00
CA LEU A 47 -6.42 -16.13 -16.33
C LEU A 47 -7.90 -16.38 -16.67
N LEU A 48 -8.72 -15.32 -16.75
CA LEU A 48 -10.14 -15.42 -17.14
C LEU A 48 -10.33 -15.87 -18.60
N ARG A 49 -9.36 -15.60 -19.47
CA ARG A 49 -9.43 -15.92 -20.91
C ARG A 49 -8.85 -17.28 -21.24
N THR A 50 -7.84 -17.74 -20.49
CA THR A 50 -7.04 -18.92 -20.87
C THR A 50 -7.41 -20.20 -20.14
N ILE A 51 -8.08 -20.12 -18.98
CA ILE A 51 -8.35 -21.31 -18.17
C ILE A 51 -9.85 -21.56 -18.16
N GLU A 52 -10.24 -22.78 -18.52
CA GLU A 52 -11.62 -23.24 -18.47
C GLU A 52 -11.92 -23.91 -17.11
N PRO A 53 -13.15 -23.76 -16.57
CA PRO A 53 -13.55 -24.42 -15.33
C PRO A 53 -13.62 -25.95 -15.51
N PRO A 54 -13.37 -26.75 -14.44
CA PRO A 54 -13.26 -26.34 -13.04
C PRO A 54 -11.86 -25.88 -12.62
N TYR A 55 -11.81 -24.79 -11.84
CA TYR A 55 -10.54 -24.23 -11.37
C TYR A 55 -9.96 -24.99 -10.16
N PRO A 56 -8.66 -25.29 -10.15
CA PRO A 56 -7.99 -25.77 -8.94
C PRO A 56 -8.03 -24.72 -7.83
N ARG A 57 -8.10 -25.15 -6.57
CA ARG A 57 -8.29 -24.26 -5.39
C ARG A 57 -7.27 -23.12 -5.31
N GLN A 58 -6.02 -23.39 -5.64
CA GLN A 58 -4.96 -22.37 -5.65
C GLN A 58 -5.23 -21.28 -6.71
N LEU A 59 -5.68 -21.69 -7.90
CA LEU A 59 -6.04 -20.74 -8.95
C LEU A 59 -7.27 -19.92 -8.58
N LEU A 60 -8.27 -20.53 -7.93
CA LEU A 60 -9.44 -19.81 -7.43
C LEU A 60 -9.05 -18.71 -6.44
N ALA A 61 -8.13 -19.00 -5.52
CA ALA A 61 -7.60 -17.99 -4.60
C ALA A 61 -6.89 -16.85 -5.34
N GLN A 62 -6.11 -17.14 -6.39
CA GLN A 62 -5.46 -16.13 -7.21
C GLN A 62 -6.46 -15.30 -8.03
N LEU A 63 -7.52 -15.93 -8.55
CA LEU A 63 -8.59 -15.28 -9.30
C LEU A 63 -9.36 -14.26 -8.46
N LEU A 64 -9.42 -14.47 -7.13
CA LEU A 64 -10.02 -13.54 -6.17
C LEU A 64 -9.02 -12.48 -5.68
N LEU A 65 -7.76 -12.85 -5.42
CA LEU A 65 -6.74 -11.95 -4.88
C LEU A 65 -6.24 -10.91 -5.89
N TYR A 66 -6.04 -11.31 -7.15
CA TYR A 66 -5.54 -10.41 -8.19
C TYR A 66 -6.41 -9.19 -8.51
N PRO A 67 -7.75 -9.31 -8.68
CA PRO A 67 -8.58 -8.13 -8.92
C PRO A 67 -8.66 -7.24 -7.69
N VAL A 68 -8.59 -7.81 -6.47
CA VAL A 68 -8.52 -7.03 -5.22
C VAL A 68 -7.23 -6.21 -5.18
N LEU A 69 -6.08 -6.82 -5.47
CA LEU A 69 -4.80 -6.10 -5.54
C LEU A 69 -4.79 -5.07 -6.67
N GLY A 70 -5.26 -5.43 -7.85
CA GLY A 70 -5.42 -4.50 -8.98
C GLY A 70 -6.25 -3.28 -8.60
N LEU A 71 -7.41 -3.49 -7.99
CA LEU A 71 -8.27 -2.42 -7.48
C LEU A 71 -7.56 -1.55 -6.43
N LEU A 72 -6.88 -2.14 -5.45
CA LEU A 72 -6.18 -1.39 -4.41
C LEU A 72 -5.08 -0.49 -5.00
N PHE A 73 -4.24 -1.02 -5.89
CA PHE A 73 -3.21 -0.20 -6.54
C PHE A 73 -3.82 0.87 -7.45
N THR A 74 -4.89 0.55 -8.20
CA THR A 74 -5.62 1.54 -8.99
C THR A 74 -6.20 2.66 -8.11
N ILE A 75 -6.81 2.30 -6.98
CA ILE A 75 -7.33 3.28 -6.01
C ILE A 75 -6.21 4.16 -5.50
N VAL A 76 -5.03 3.62 -5.14
CA VAL A 76 -3.89 4.43 -4.69
C VAL A 76 -3.46 5.44 -5.77
N VAL A 77 -3.32 4.99 -7.02
CA VAL A 77 -2.93 5.87 -8.15
C VAL A 77 -3.88 7.07 -8.29
N PHE A 78 -5.19 6.87 -8.08
CA PHE A 78 -6.18 7.95 -8.19
C PHE A 78 -6.39 8.73 -6.89
N ALA A 79 -6.36 8.05 -5.75
CA ALA A 79 -6.64 8.63 -4.45
C ALA A 79 -5.52 9.56 -3.99
N SER A 80 -4.24 9.24 -4.25
CA SER A 80 -3.13 10.09 -3.81
C SER A 80 -3.13 11.47 -4.48
N PRO A 81 -3.29 11.61 -5.82
CA PRO A 81 -3.40 12.92 -6.45
C PRO A 81 -4.69 13.66 -6.07
N CYS A 82 -5.80 12.93 -5.89
CA CYS A 82 -7.06 13.53 -5.43
C CYS A 82 -6.93 14.06 -4.01
N ALA A 83 -6.22 13.34 -3.13
CA ALA A 83 -6.01 13.74 -1.75
C ALA A 83 -5.11 14.98 -1.64
N ASP A 84 -4.07 15.04 -2.45
CA ASP A 84 -3.21 16.22 -2.59
C ASP A 84 -3.99 17.44 -3.09
N CYS A 85 -4.83 17.25 -4.11
CA CYS A 85 -5.62 18.33 -4.71
C CYS A 85 -6.73 18.86 -3.79
N PHE A 86 -7.49 17.97 -3.16
CA PHE A 86 -8.71 18.34 -2.42
C PHE A 86 -8.50 18.53 -0.92
N PHE A 87 -7.68 17.72 -0.26
CA PHE A 87 -7.66 17.65 1.20
C PHE A 87 -6.47 18.36 1.83
N ILE A 88 -5.29 18.26 1.22
CA ILE A 88 -4.11 18.98 1.73
C ILE A 88 -4.29 20.50 1.56
N ARG A 89 -4.86 20.93 0.43
CA ARG A 89 -5.20 22.36 0.21
C ARG A 89 -6.26 22.92 1.17
N ARG A 90 -7.05 22.07 1.82
CA ARG A 90 -8.17 22.47 2.70
C ARG A 90 -7.94 22.19 4.20
N GLY A 91 -6.79 21.64 4.59
CA GLY A 91 -6.44 21.45 6.00
C GLY A 91 -7.17 20.32 6.76
N HIS A 92 -7.95 19.46 6.09
CA HIS A 92 -8.74 18.38 6.73
C HIS A 92 -7.94 17.08 6.97
N ARG A 93 -6.65 17.18 7.32
CA ARG A 93 -5.67 16.08 7.27
C ARG A 93 -5.90 14.91 8.23
N SER A 94 -6.49 15.15 9.40
CA SER A 94 -6.48 14.17 10.50
C SER A 94 -7.40 12.96 10.32
N TRP A 95 -8.52 13.11 9.60
CA TRP A 95 -9.47 12.01 9.36
C TRP A 95 -9.03 11.14 8.18
N TYR A 96 -8.65 11.78 7.06
CA TYR A 96 -8.23 11.06 5.86
C TYR A 96 -6.92 10.30 6.04
N GLY A 97 -5.95 10.85 6.80
CA GLY A 97 -4.72 10.11 7.13
C GLY A 97 -4.98 8.82 7.92
N ARG A 98 -6.00 8.80 8.79
CA ARG A 98 -6.40 7.56 9.50
C ARG A 98 -7.03 6.53 8.57
N VAL A 99 -7.82 6.98 7.59
CA VAL A 99 -8.42 6.11 6.58
C VAL A 99 -7.33 5.54 5.68
N ASP A 100 -6.38 6.36 5.25
CA ASP A 100 -5.26 5.97 4.40
C ASP A 100 -4.38 4.89 5.08
N ILE A 101 -3.99 5.09 6.33
CA ILE A 101 -3.23 4.10 7.11
C ILE A 101 -3.99 2.77 7.21
N ARG A 102 -5.32 2.79 7.40
CA ARG A 102 -6.13 1.57 7.47
C ARG A 102 -6.16 0.84 6.13
N ILE A 103 -6.33 1.56 5.03
CA ILE A 103 -6.33 0.99 3.68
C ILE A 103 -4.95 0.44 3.34
N ALA A 104 -3.87 1.18 3.64
CA ALA A 104 -2.49 0.74 3.43
C ALA A 104 -2.16 -0.53 4.23
N SER A 105 -2.56 -0.57 5.51
CA SER A 105 -2.36 -1.74 6.37
C SER A 105 -3.13 -2.97 5.86
N GLY A 106 -4.38 -2.78 5.43
CA GLY A 106 -5.18 -3.84 4.82
C GLY A 106 -4.56 -4.34 3.50
N SER A 107 -4.08 -3.42 2.67
CA SER A 107 -3.41 -3.73 1.40
C SER A 107 -2.12 -4.52 1.62
N LEU A 108 -1.33 -4.15 2.64
CA LEU A 108 -0.12 -4.87 3.03
C LEU A 108 -0.44 -6.31 3.42
N ILE A 109 -1.50 -6.55 4.19
CA ILE A 109 -1.93 -7.91 4.56
C ILE A 109 -2.30 -8.71 3.31
N VAL A 110 -3.06 -8.13 2.38
CA VAL A 110 -3.44 -8.81 1.13
C VAL A 110 -2.20 -9.13 0.28
N CYS A 111 -1.23 -8.21 0.20
CA CYS A 111 0.05 -8.45 -0.45
C CYS A 111 0.82 -9.61 0.19
N ILE A 112 0.93 -9.64 1.53
CA ILE A 112 1.57 -10.72 2.29
C ILE A 112 0.91 -12.06 1.96
N CYS A 113 -0.41 -12.12 2.00
CA CYS A 113 -1.16 -13.33 1.66
C CYS A 113 -0.90 -13.76 0.21
N SER A 114 -0.83 -12.82 -0.74
CA SER A 114 -0.53 -13.12 -2.14
C SER A 114 0.88 -13.67 -2.33
N PHE A 115 1.88 -13.09 -1.65
CA PHE A 115 3.27 -13.57 -1.69
C PHE A 115 3.44 -14.91 -1.01
N ALA A 116 2.84 -15.12 0.17
CA ALA A 116 2.90 -16.40 0.88
C ALA A 116 2.29 -17.56 0.06
N LEU A 117 1.37 -17.27 -0.86
CA LEU A 117 0.79 -18.25 -1.77
C LEU A 117 1.64 -18.54 -3.02
N ARG A 118 2.71 -17.77 -3.30
CA ARG A 118 3.51 -17.88 -4.54
C ARG A 118 5.00 -18.04 -4.33
N ALA A 119 5.53 -17.45 -3.28
CA ALA A 119 6.94 -17.36 -2.99
C ALA A 119 7.25 -18.14 -1.71
N SER A 120 8.54 -18.38 -1.49
CA SER A 120 9.00 -18.99 -0.25
C SER A 120 8.80 -18.04 0.94
N LEU A 121 8.66 -18.59 2.15
CA LEU A 121 8.55 -17.78 3.38
C LEU A 121 9.72 -16.80 3.57
N PRO A 122 10.98 -17.16 3.27
CA PRO A 122 12.11 -16.22 3.34
C PRO A 122 11.98 -15.05 2.37
N GLU A 123 11.61 -15.28 1.11
CA GLU A 123 11.42 -14.22 0.12
C GLU A 123 10.28 -13.28 0.54
N THR A 124 9.19 -13.85 1.07
CA THR A 124 8.07 -13.06 1.60
C THR A 124 8.53 -12.20 2.76
N ALA A 125 9.30 -12.73 3.70
CA ALA A 125 9.81 -11.97 4.85
C ALA A 125 10.73 -10.81 4.43
N VAL A 126 11.57 -11.01 3.42
CA VAL A 126 12.46 -9.96 2.88
C VAL A 126 11.65 -8.85 2.21
N LEU A 127 10.67 -9.18 1.37
CA LEU A 127 9.85 -8.17 0.69
C LEU A 127 8.99 -7.36 1.68
N VAL A 128 8.50 -8.01 2.73
CA VAL A 128 7.73 -7.36 3.79
C VAL A 128 8.62 -6.43 4.61
N SER A 129 9.83 -6.83 4.97
CA SER A 129 10.73 -5.99 5.76
C SER A 129 11.16 -4.73 5.00
N ILE A 130 11.40 -4.81 3.68
CA ILE A 130 11.66 -3.64 2.83
C ILE A 130 10.48 -2.67 2.88
N THR A 131 9.26 -3.18 2.77
CA THR A 131 8.04 -2.35 2.78
C THR A 131 7.82 -1.69 4.14
N PHE A 132 8.07 -2.40 5.25
CA PHE A 132 8.01 -1.85 6.60
C PHE A 132 9.06 -0.75 6.82
N MET A 133 10.30 -0.98 6.37
CA MET A 133 11.36 0.02 6.50
C MET A 133 11.03 1.26 5.68
N ALA A 134 10.54 1.10 4.45
CA ALA A 134 10.10 2.23 3.61
C ALA A 134 9.02 3.07 4.31
N PHE A 135 8.06 2.44 5.00
CA PHE A 135 7.02 3.14 5.77
C PHE A 135 7.55 3.85 7.02
N ILE A 136 8.54 3.28 7.71
CA ILE A 136 9.15 3.91 8.90
C ILE A 136 9.95 5.17 8.52
N TYR A 137 10.57 5.16 7.34
CA TYR A 137 11.42 6.26 6.88
C TYR A 137 10.71 7.28 5.96
N SER A 138 9.42 7.10 5.65
CA SER A 138 8.59 8.05 4.87
C SER A 138 7.73 8.94 5.77
#